data_AF-A0A3B0W274-F1
#
_entry.id   AF-A0A3B0W274-F1
#
_cell.length_a   1.000
_cell.length_b   1.000
_cell.length_c   1.000
_cell.angle_alpha   90.00
_cell.angle_beta   90.00
_cell.angle_gamma   90.00
#
_symmetry.space_group_name_H-M   'P 1'
#
loop_
_entity.id
_entity.type
_entity.pdbx_description
1 polymer ?
#
loop_
_entity_poly.entity_id
_entity_poly.type
_entity_poly.pdbx_seq_one_letter_code
_entity_poly.pdbx_strand_id
1 'polypeptide(L)'
;MRLEKKQDEAIAKRKGNTGRTIAQIIWLLTTGTMAYFFTNYLFSEGIISTNTFYNQLLIPRSIPVLGLKLMMVFVLVIIMQIIFSIGYILASPEGRRRTGDASMHSRNKDPFDDRFG
;
A
#
# COMPACT_ATOMS: atom_id res chain seq x y z
N MET A 1 16.23 34.68 -8.74
CA MET A 1 16.98 33.50 -9.23
C MET A 1 17.16 32.34 -8.24
N ARG A 2 17.74 32.47 -7.03
CA ARG A 2 17.84 31.31 -6.09
C ARG A 2 16.52 30.91 -5.41
N LEU A 3 15.61 31.86 -5.21
CA LEU A 3 14.30 31.64 -4.58
C LEU A 3 13.29 30.99 -5.53
N GLU A 4 13.24 31.45 -6.79
CA GLU A 4 12.39 30.87 -7.84
C GLU A 4 12.76 29.41 -8.12
N LYS A 5 14.06 29.11 -8.22
CA LYS A 5 14.54 27.74 -8.43
C LYS A 5 14.15 26.78 -7.29
N LYS A 6 14.12 27.28 -6.04
CA LYS A 6 13.63 26.51 -4.87
C LYS A 6 12.11 26.31 -4.89
N GLN A 7 11.35 27.29 -5.39
CA GLN A 7 9.90 27.14 -5.56
C GLN A 7 9.57 26.15 -6.68
N ASP A 8 10.29 26.21 -7.80
CA ASP A 8 10.09 25.28 -8.92
C ASP A 8 10.44 23.84 -8.55
N GLU A 9 11.50 23.63 -7.78
CA GLU A 9 11.85 22.30 -7.22
C GLU A 9 10.77 21.80 -6.25
N ALA A 10 10.18 22.67 -5.43
CA ALA A 10 9.09 22.31 -4.53
C ALA A 10 7.79 21.97 -5.29
N ILE A 11 7.48 22.72 -6.35
CA ILE A 11 6.31 22.47 -7.21
C ILE A 11 6.51 21.16 -8.00
N ALA A 12 7.71 20.90 -8.52
CA ALA A 12 8.05 19.66 -9.21
C ALA A 12 7.99 18.44 -8.28
N LYS A 13 8.53 18.54 -7.05
CA LYS A 13 8.41 17.48 -6.02
C LYS A 13 6.94 17.19 -5.68
N ARG A 14 6.10 18.22 -5.57
CA ARG A 14 4.65 18.04 -5.32
C ARG A 14 3.94 17.35 -6.49
N LYS A 15 4.24 17.74 -7.73
CA LYS A 15 3.64 17.16 -8.94
C LYS A 15 3.98 15.66 -9.09
N GLY A 16 5.22 15.28 -8.77
CA GLY A 16 5.63 13.87 -8.72
C GLY A 16 4.93 13.07 -7.61
N ASN A 17 4.70 13.68 -6.45
CA ASN A 17 4.02 13.03 -5.33
C ASN A 17 2.53 12.82 -5.59
N THR A 18 1.86 13.78 -6.25
CA THR A 18 0.43 13.67 -6.58
C THR A 18 0.13 12.48 -7.50
N GLY A 19 0.96 12.24 -8.54
CA GLY A 19 0.78 11.09 -9.43
C GLY A 19 0.92 9.77 -8.68
N ARG A 20 1.90 9.68 -7.77
CA ARG A 20 2.10 8.51 -6.90
C ARG A 20 0.91 8.29 -5.97
N THR A 21 0.36 9.35 -5.37
CA THR A 21 -0.84 9.25 -4.53
C THR A 21 -2.06 8.77 -5.31
N ILE A 22 -2.29 9.28 -6.52
CA ILE A 22 -3.42 8.85 -7.36
C ILE A 22 -3.29 7.36 -7.71
N ALA A 23 -2.10 6.92 -8.13
CA ALA A 23 -1.84 5.52 -8.41
C ALA A 23 -2.05 4.63 -7.16
N GLN A 24 -1.60 5.09 -5.98
CA GLN A 24 -1.83 4.38 -4.71
C GLN A 24 -3.32 4.28 -4.37
N ILE A 25 -4.12 5.33 -4.60
CA ILE A 25 -5.56 5.30 -4.36
C ILE A 25 -6.25 4.31 -5.29
N ILE A 26 -5.97 4.38 -6.60
CA ILE A 26 -6.53 3.44 -7.58
C ILE A 26 -6.16 2.00 -7.17
N TRP A 27 -4.90 1.78 -6.81
CA TRP A 27 -4.42 0.49 -6.35
C TRP A 27 -5.12 -0.03 -5.09
N LEU A 28 -5.32 0.84 -4.10
CA LEU A 28 -6.04 0.52 -2.87
C LEU A 28 -7.49 0.13 -3.18
N LEU A 29 -8.15 0.84 -4.09
CA LEU A 29 -9.51 0.54 -4.53
C LEU A 29 -9.58 -0.81 -5.26
N THR A 30 -8.64 -1.10 -6.16
CA THR A 30 -8.57 -2.39 -6.87
C THR A 30 -8.36 -3.54 -5.89
N THR A 31 -7.38 -3.44 -4.99
CA THR A 31 -7.09 -4.49 -3.99
C THR A 31 -8.24 -4.65 -3.00
N GLY A 32 -8.86 -3.57 -2.55
CA GLY A 32 -10.05 -3.61 -1.69
C GLY A 32 -11.23 -4.31 -2.35
N THR A 33 -11.48 -4.01 -3.63
CA THR A 33 -12.55 -4.65 -4.41
C THR A 33 -12.28 -6.14 -4.58
N MET A 34 -11.05 -6.51 -4.93
CA MET A 34 -10.65 -7.90 -5.09
C MET A 34 -10.75 -8.68 -3.78
N ALA A 35 -10.31 -8.09 -2.67
CA ALA A 35 -10.44 -8.67 -1.33
C ALA A 35 -11.90 -8.86 -0.92
N TYR A 36 -12.79 -7.93 -1.28
CA TYR A 36 -14.24 -8.05 -1.03
C TYR A 36 -14.85 -9.24 -1.78
N PHE A 37 -14.59 -9.36 -3.09
CA PHE A 37 -15.09 -10.50 -3.87
C PHE A 37 -14.51 -11.82 -3.38
N PHE A 38 -13.21 -11.85 -3.11
CA PHE A 38 -12.54 -13.04 -2.60
C PHE A 38 -13.08 -13.47 -1.23
N THR A 39 -13.30 -12.52 -0.32
CA THR A 39 -13.92 -12.82 0.99
C THR A 39 -15.32 -13.39 0.80
N ASN A 40 -16.16 -12.77 -0.04
CA ASN A 40 -17.51 -13.30 -0.27
C ASN A 40 -17.50 -14.70 -0.88
N TYR A 41 -16.58 -14.97 -1.81
CA TYR A 41 -16.36 -16.29 -2.37
C TYR A 41 -15.99 -17.33 -1.30
N LEU A 42 -15.05 -17.01 -0.41
CA LEU A 42 -14.64 -17.93 0.67
C LEU A 42 -15.79 -18.24 1.66
N PHE A 43 -16.66 -17.27 1.91
CA PHE A 43 -17.85 -17.48 2.74
C PHE A 43 -18.96 -18.22 1.99
N SER A 44 -19.13 -18.03 0.67
CA SER A 44 -20.17 -18.72 -0.10
C SER A 44 -19.84 -20.20 -0.31
N GLU A 45 -18.56 -20.52 -0.53
CA GLU A 45 -18.07 -21.91 -0.65
C GLU A 45 -17.95 -22.62 0.71
N GLY A 46 -18.18 -21.91 1.82
CA GLY A 46 -18.06 -22.48 3.17
C GLY A 46 -16.63 -22.80 3.60
N ILE A 47 -15.62 -22.40 2.82
CA ILE A 47 -14.19 -22.55 3.15
C ILE A 47 -13.90 -21.83 4.48
N ILE A 48 -14.55 -20.68 4.69
CA ILE A 48 -14.48 -19.93 5.94
C ILE A 48 -15.88 -19.79 6.52
N SER A 49 -16.02 -20.23 7.77
CA SER A 49 -17.26 -20.14 8.53
C SER A 49 -17.17 -19.06 9.60
N THR A 50 -18.32 -18.52 9.99
CA THR A 50 -18.42 -17.61 11.15
C THR A 50 -18.00 -18.31 12.45
N ASN A 51 -18.20 -19.62 12.55
CA ASN A 51 -17.77 -20.42 13.71
C ASN A 51 -16.25 -20.45 13.86
N THR A 52 -15.49 -20.38 12.77
CA THR A 52 -14.04 -20.26 12.79
C THR A 52 -13.62 -19.00 13.54
N PHE A 53 -14.28 -17.86 13.26
CA PHE A 53 -13.98 -16.60 13.94
C PHE A 53 -14.36 -16.62 15.42
N TYR A 54 -15.54 -17.15 15.76
CA TYR A 54 -16.01 -17.15 17.14
C TYR A 54 -15.26 -18.13 18.04
N ASN A 55 -14.93 -19.31 17.51
CA ASN A 55 -14.39 -20.41 18.32
C ASN A 55 -12.86 -20.51 18.23
N GLN A 56 -12.24 -20.17 17.10
CA GLN A 56 -10.78 -20.27 16.94
C GLN A 56 -10.07 -18.93 17.13
N LEU A 57 -10.66 -17.84 16.61
CA LEU A 57 -10.09 -16.50 16.73
C LEU A 57 -10.62 -15.73 17.95
N LEU A 58 -11.43 -16.39 18.80
CA LEU A 58 -11.99 -15.84 20.03
C LEU A 58 -12.72 -14.51 19.84
N ILE A 59 -13.30 -14.29 18.66
CA ILE A 59 -14.05 -13.09 18.38
C ILE A 59 -15.41 -13.19 19.10
N PRO A 60 -15.85 -12.15 19.83
CA PRO A 60 -17.16 -12.16 20.47
C PRO A 60 -18.30 -12.36 19.46
N ARG A 61 -19.29 -13.19 19.81
CA ARG A 61 -20.51 -13.41 19.00
C ARG A 61 -21.42 -12.18 18.89
N SER A 62 -21.15 -11.13 19.67
CA SER A 62 -21.80 -9.83 19.53
C SER A 62 -21.45 -9.14 18.22
N ILE A 63 -20.36 -9.53 17.55
CA ILE A 63 -19.98 -8.97 16.25
C ILE A 63 -20.84 -9.61 15.15
N PRO A 64 -21.58 -8.82 14.36
CA PRO A 64 -22.37 -9.36 13.26
C PRO A 64 -21.48 -9.92 12.15
N VAL A 65 -22.03 -10.83 11.35
CA VAL A 65 -21.32 -11.47 10.21
C VAL A 65 -20.74 -10.44 9.23
N LEU A 66 -21.43 -9.32 9.02
CA LEU A 66 -20.91 -8.21 8.22
C LEU A 66 -19.59 -7.65 8.77
N GLY A 67 -19.49 -7.49 10.10
CA GLY A 67 -18.27 -7.04 10.77
C GLY A 67 -17.12 -8.02 10.60
N LEU A 68 -17.40 -9.33 10.67
CA LEU A 68 -16.40 -10.36 10.39
C LEU A 68 -15.88 -10.29 8.95
N LYS A 69 -16.79 -10.16 7.98
CA LYS A 69 -16.43 -10.01 6.56
C LYS A 69 -15.58 -8.77 6.33
N LEU A 70 -15.93 -7.63 6.93
CA LEU A 70 -15.15 -6.39 6.80
C LEU A 70 -13.76 -6.51 7.43
N MET A 71 -13.65 -7.12 8.62
CA MET A 71 -12.34 -7.41 9.23
C MET A 71 -11.48 -8.29 8.33
N MET A 72 -12.08 -9.32 7.73
CA MET A 72 -11.36 -10.21 6.83
C MET A 72 -10.89 -9.49 5.55
N VAL A 73 -11.74 -8.67 4.93
CA VAL A 73 -11.35 -7.83 3.80
C VAL A 73 -10.18 -6.93 4.18
N PHE A 74 -10.24 -6.29 5.35
CA PHE A 74 -9.18 -5.40 5.84
C PHE A 74 -7.84 -6.15 6.00
N VAL A 75 -7.85 -7.32 6.64
CA VAL A 75 -6.66 -8.16 6.82
C VAL A 75 -6.09 -8.61 5.47
N LEU A 76 -6.94 -9.05 4.53
CA LEU A 76 -6.50 -9.45 3.20
C LEU A 76 -5.87 -8.29 2.43
N VAL A 77 -6.46 -7.09 2.50
CA VAL A 77 -5.87 -5.90 1.88
C VAL A 77 -4.49 -5.62 2.45
N ILE A 78 -4.31 -5.67 3.78
CA ILE A 78 -3.00 -5.48 4.41
C ILE A 78 -1.98 -6.50 3.89
N ILE A 79 -2.35 -7.79 3.87
CA ILE A 79 -1.48 -8.86 3.38
C ILE A 79 -1.08 -8.61 1.92
N MET A 80 -2.06 -8.26 1.07
CA MET A 80 -1.78 -7.93 -0.33
C MET A 80 -0.82 -6.73 -0.42
N GLN A 81 -1.06 -5.64 0.31
CA GLN A 81 -0.17 -4.47 0.29
C GLN A 81 1.26 -4.81 0.72
N ILE A 82 1.44 -5.70 1.71
CA ILE A 82 2.77 -6.17 2.13
C ILE A 82 3.44 -6.99 1.02
N ILE A 83 2.75 -7.98 0.46
CA ILE A 83 3.29 -8.84 -0.61
C ILE A 83 3.67 -7.98 -1.82
N PHE A 84 2.83 -7.02 -2.20
CA PHE A 84 3.10 -6.11 -3.30
C PHE A 84 4.25 -5.15 -3.00
N SER A 85 4.39 -4.67 -1.76
CA SER A 85 5.54 -3.83 -1.38
C SER A 85 6.85 -4.60 -1.50
N ILE A 86 6.88 -5.85 -1.03
CA ILE A 86 8.04 -6.74 -1.20
C ILE A 86 8.29 -7.02 -2.69
N GLY A 87 7.23 -7.33 -3.46
CA GLY A 87 7.31 -7.55 -4.90
C GLY A 87 7.86 -6.33 -5.64
N TYR A 88 7.43 -5.12 -5.27
CA TYR A 88 7.93 -3.87 -5.84
C TYR A 88 9.41 -3.66 -5.52
N ILE A 89 9.85 -3.92 -4.28
CA ILE A 89 11.26 -3.84 -3.89
C ILE A 89 12.11 -4.81 -4.71
N LEU A 90 11.63 -6.04 -4.92
CA LEU A 90 12.37 -7.08 -5.64
C LEU A 90 12.36 -6.89 -7.16
N ALA A 91 11.23 -6.48 -7.75
CA ALA A 91 11.04 -6.44 -9.20
C ALA A 91 11.35 -5.08 -9.83
N SER A 92 11.16 -3.96 -9.11
CA SER A 92 11.33 -2.64 -9.71
C SER A 92 12.79 -2.14 -9.63
N PRO A 93 13.33 -1.54 -10.71
CA PRO A 93 14.66 -0.92 -10.70
C PRO A 93 14.77 0.20 -9.65
N GLU A 94 13.66 0.90 -9.36
CA GLU A 94 13.58 1.96 -8.35
C GLU A 94 13.58 1.41 -6.92
N GLY A 95 12.99 0.23 -6.68
CA GLY A 95 13.05 -0.47 -5.39
C GLY A 95 14.42 -1.10 -5.09
N ARG A 96 15.22 -1.35 -6.12
CA ARG A 96 16.63 -1.81 -5.99
C ARG A 96 17.65 -0.67 -5.93
N ARG A 97 17.24 0.59 -6.12
CA ARG A 97 18.17 1.73 -6.02
C ARG A 97 18.63 1.86 -4.57
N ARG A 98 19.95 1.87 -4.37
CA ARG A 98 20.53 2.18 -3.06
C ARG A 98 20.19 3.63 -2.71
N THR A 99 19.90 3.87 -1.42
CA THR A 99 19.76 5.23 -0.88
C THR A 99 20.97 6.06 -1.33
N GLY A 100 20.75 7.17 -2.03
CA GLY A 100 21.81 8.03 -2.59
C GLY A 100 22.01 7.97 -4.12
N ASP A 101 21.33 7.08 -4.87
CA ASP A 101 21.38 7.08 -6.34
C ASP A 101 20.42 8.11 -6.96
N ALA A 102 20.90 8.83 -7.98
CA ALA A 102 20.13 9.85 -8.67
C ALA A 102 18.83 9.27 -9.28
N SER A 103 17.69 9.84 -8.89
CA SER A 103 16.39 9.49 -9.46
C SER A 103 16.23 10.06 -10.88
N MET A 104 15.37 9.46 -11.72
CA MET A 104 15.07 9.96 -13.07
C MET A 104 14.46 11.36 -13.10
N HIS A 105 14.08 11.93 -11.95
CA HIS A 105 13.52 13.28 -11.83
C HIS A 105 14.46 14.28 -11.16
N SER A 106 15.64 13.87 -10.69
CA SER A 106 16.65 14.78 -10.14
C SER A 106 18.05 14.30 -10.47
N ARG A 107 18.69 14.98 -11.43
CA ARG A 107 20.09 14.75 -11.81
C ARG A 107 21.11 15.15 -10.72
N ASN A 108 20.66 15.87 -9.69
CA ASN A 108 21.46 16.19 -8.51
C ASN A 108 21.14 15.21 -7.38
N LYS A 109 22.21 14.60 -6.84
CA LYS A 109 22.24 13.86 -5.58
C LYS A 109 21.66 14.74 -4.46
N ASP A 110 20.77 14.19 -3.63
CA ASP A 110 20.17 14.94 -2.53
C ASP A 110 21.25 15.18 -1.45
N PRO A 111 21.61 16.44 -1.11
CA PRO A 111 22.65 16.74 -0.13
C PRO A 111 22.27 16.34 1.31
N PHE A 112 21.05 15.83 1.53
CA PHE A 112 20.61 15.27 2.81
C PHE A 112 20.74 13.74 2.90
N ASP A 113 21.04 13.05 1.79
CA ASP A 113 21.27 11.59 1.81
C ASP A 113 22.60 11.22 2.50
N ASP A 114 23.59 12.13 2.52
CA ASP A 114 24.91 11.88 3.12
C ASP A 114 24.93 12.06 4.66
N ARG A 115 23.81 12.41 5.31
CA ARG A 115 23.76 12.67 6.76
C ARG A 115 23.28 11.50 7.64
N PHE A 116 22.90 10.38 7.03
CA PHE A 116 22.49 9.17 7.75
C PHE A 116 23.33 7.95 7.35
N GLY A 117 24.63 8.17 7.17
CA GLY A 117 25.67 7.12 7.16
C GLY A 117 26.31 7.01 8.53
#